data_AF-A0A0Q9C1F2-F1
#
_entry.id   AF-A0A0Q9C1F2-F1
#
_cell.length_a   1.000
_cell.length_b   1.000
_cell.length_c   1.000
_cell.angle_alpha   90.00
_cell.angle_beta   90.00
_cell.angle_gamma   90.00
#
_symmetry.space_group_name_H-M   'P 1'
#
loop_
_entity.id
_entity.type
_entity.pdbx_description
1 polymer ?
#
loop_
_entity_poly.entity_id
_entity_poly.type
_entity_poly.pdbx_seq_one_letter_code
_entity_poly.pdbx_strand_id
1 'polypeptide(L)'
;MSHGAEPLGPVDEAPLHAAVDALAAALHDYIGTAVGVRSEFGASEADEDPRVLALEARISTLNAQVYDALHGSLGMHPDLTSLVWASDEELGAGVDADAPPAPEVAEPFYLGFVVGPGSTPDSSLDSVIDFLDNAGEQVVAALAEAGFDIPEWAASRGEAADFEGYGDAADDPTDGNL
;
A
#
# COMPACT_ATOMS: atom_id res chain seq x y z
N MET A 1 9.68 11.05 -25.79
CA MET A 1 10.06 9.64 -25.61
C MET A 1 10.10 8.98 -26.97
N SER A 2 11.23 8.42 -27.39
CA SER A 2 11.28 7.64 -28.63
C SER A 2 10.88 6.22 -28.28
N HIS A 3 9.76 5.74 -28.82
CA HIS A 3 9.45 4.31 -28.82
C HIS A 3 10.60 3.56 -29.52
N GLY A 4 10.96 2.38 -29.02
CA GLY A 4 11.98 1.53 -29.64
C GLY A 4 11.60 1.17 -31.07
N ALA A 5 12.59 1.04 -31.95
CA ALA A 5 12.41 0.87 -33.39
C ALA A 5 11.82 -0.49 -33.82
N GLU A 6 11.65 -1.43 -32.88
CA GLU A 6 11.18 -2.78 -33.13
C GLU A 6 9.88 -3.05 -32.34
N PRO A 7 8.80 -3.52 -32.98
CA PRO A 7 7.59 -3.95 -32.28
C PRO A 7 7.94 -5.08 -31.31
N LEU A 8 7.52 -4.95 -30.05
CA LEU A 8 7.57 -6.07 -29.12
C LEU A 8 6.71 -7.20 -29.69
N GLY A 9 7.24 -8.43 -29.67
CA GLY A 9 6.54 -9.62 -30.15
C GLY A 9 5.22 -9.88 -29.38
N PRO A 10 4.35 -10.76 -29.89
CA PRO A 10 3.08 -11.06 -29.23
C PRO A 10 3.31 -11.61 -27.82
N VAL A 11 2.52 -11.12 -26.86
CA VAL A 11 2.49 -11.60 -25.47
C VAL A 11 1.35 -12.62 -25.34
N ASP A 12 1.61 -13.72 -24.64
CA ASP A 12 0.56 -14.67 -24.28
C ASP A 12 -0.28 -14.08 -23.13
N GLU A 13 -1.54 -13.77 -23.41
CA GLU A 13 -2.47 -13.17 -22.46
C GLU A 13 -3.13 -14.19 -21.52
N ALA A 14 -3.05 -15.50 -21.82
CA ALA A 14 -3.77 -16.51 -21.06
C ALA A 14 -3.38 -16.56 -19.57
N PRO A 15 -2.09 -16.45 -19.17
CA PRO A 15 -1.70 -16.41 -17.76
C PRO A 15 -2.19 -15.15 -17.04
N LEU A 16 -2.26 -14.01 -17.74
CA LEU A 16 -2.75 -12.75 -17.19
C LEU A 16 -4.24 -12.83 -16.89
N HIS A 17 -5.03 -13.38 -17.81
CA HIS A 17 -6.44 -13.63 -17.59
C HIS A 17 -6.67 -14.62 -16.44
N ALA A 18 -5.87 -15.69 -16.34
CA ALA A 18 -6.00 -16.64 -15.24
C ALA A 18 -5.74 -16.01 -13.86
N ALA A 19 -4.78 -15.07 -13.76
CA ALA A 19 -4.52 -14.34 -12.51
C ALA A 19 -5.69 -13.42 -12.13
N VAL A 20 -6.27 -12.71 -13.12
CA VAL A 20 -7.46 -11.86 -12.92
C VAL A 20 -8.68 -12.70 -12.52
N ASP A 21 -8.90 -13.84 -13.17
CA ASP A 21 -10.01 -14.75 -12.86
C ASP A 21 -9.91 -15.30 -11.42
N ALA A 22 -8.69 -15.61 -10.96
CA ALA A 22 -8.46 -16.06 -9.59
C ALA A 22 -8.77 -14.96 -8.56
N LEU A 23 -8.37 -13.72 -8.83
CA LEU A 23 -8.70 -12.56 -8.00
C LEU A 23 -10.21 -12.30 -7.96
N ALA A 24 -10.87 -12.33 -9.12
CA ALA A 24 -12.32 -12.14 -9.24
C ALA A 24 -13.09 -13.21 -8.46
N ALA A 25 -12.68 -14.47 -8.53
CA ALA A 25 -13.27 -15.56 -7.76
C ALA A 25 -13.15 -15.30 -6.24
N ALA A 26 -11.96 -14.88 -5.77
CA ALA A 26 -11.75 -14.57 -4.36
C ALA A 26 -12.60 -13.37 -3.87
N LEU A 27 -12.77 -12.33 -4.70
CA LEU A 27 -13.65 -11.20 -4.40
C LEU A 27 -15.12 -11.63 -4.31
N HIS A 28 -15.58 -12.53 -5.17
CA HIS A 28 -16.92 -13.10 -5.06
C HIS A 28 -17.11 -13.93 -3.78
N ASP A 29 -16.12 -14.75 -3.42
CA ASP A 29 -16.13 -15.53 -2.16
C ASP A 29 -16.17 -14.61 -0.93
N TYR A 30 -15.43 -13.49 -0.96
CA TYR A 30 -15.46 -12.47 0.08
C TYR A 30 -16.84 -11.88 0.28
N ILE A 31 -17.49 -11.42 -0.79
CA ILE A 31 -18.85 -10.85 -0.72
C ILE A 31 -19.84 -11.89 -0.14
N GLY A 32 -19.77 -13.12 -0.62
CA GLY A 32 -20.64 -14.20 -0.12
C GLY A 32 -20.44 -14.46 1.38
N THR A 33 -19.18 -14.48 1.82
CA THR A 33 -18.80 -14.72 3.21
C THR A 33 -19.20 -13.54 4.10
N ALA A 34 -18.86 -12.31 3.74
CA ALA A 34 -19.20 -11.11 4.50
C ALA A 34 -20.72 -10.93 4.67
N VAL A 35 -21.52 -11.19 3.63
CA VAL A 35 -22.99 -11.17 3.70
C VAL A 35 -23.51 -12.26 4.65
N GLY A 36 -22.90 -13.44 4.62
CA GLY A 36 -23.22 -14.54 5.54
C GLY A 36 -22.92 -14.18 6.99
N VAL A 37 -21.71 -13.72 7.27
CA VAL A 37 -21.24 -13.30 8.60
C VAL A 37 -22.10 -12.16 9.17
N ARG A 38 -22.39 -11.12 8.36
CA ARG A 38 -23.29 -10.04 8.77
C ARG A 38 -24.66 -10.56 9.20
N SER A 39 -25.14 -11.64 8.57
CA SER A 39 -26.43 -12.26 8.91
C SER A 39 -26.36 -13.06 10.22
N GLU A 40 -25.17 -13.45 10.67
CA GLU A 40 -24.92 -14.21 11.91
C GLU A 40 -24.63 -13.30 13.11
N PHE A 41 -23.77 -12.28 12.96
CA PHE A 41 -23.17 -11.52 14.07
C PHE A 41 -23.42 -9.99 14.03
N GLY A 42 -23.97 -9.45 12.92
CA GLY A 42 -24.11 -8.00 12.73
C GLY A 42 -22.93 -7.40 11.95
N ALA A 43 -22.99 -6.09 11.62
CA ALA A 43 -22.06 -5.50 10.65
C ALA A 43 -20.66 -5.21 11.22
N SER A 44 -20.57 -4.78 12.48
CA SER A 44 -19.32 -4.39 13.18
C SER A 44 -18.57 -5.57 13.82
N GLU A 45 -19.12 -6.77 13.72
CA GLU A 45 -18.43 -8.01 14.14
C GLU A 45 -18.01 -8.83 12.91
N ALA A 46 -18.38 -8.37 11.70
CA ALA A 46 -18.14 -9.10 10.46
C ALA A 46 -16.78 -8.79 9.84
N ASP A 47 -16.24 -7.61 10.09
CA ASP A 47 -14.88 -7.17 9.78
C ASP A 47 -13.84 -7.94 10.60
N GLU A 48 -14.13 -8.24 11.88
CA GLU A 48 -13.25 -9.02 12.74
C GLU A 48 -13.39 -10.55 12.57
N ASP A 49 -14.32 -11.03 11.72
CA ASP A 49 -14.53 -12.47 11.54
C ASP A 49 -13.32 -13.13 10.83
N PRO A 50 -12.76 -14.21 11.41
CA PRO A 50 -11.55 -14.83 10.87
C PRO A 50 -11.71 -15.37 9.44
N ARG A 51 -12.95 -15.65 8.99
CA ARG A 51 -13.24 -16.07 7.61
C ARG A 51 -13.09 -14.90 6.64
N VAL A 52 -13.49 -13.71 7.06
CA VAL A 52 -13.40 -12.46 6.28
C VAL A 52 -11.93 -12.05 6.17
N LEU A 53 -11.23 -11.98 7.30
CA LEU A 53 -9.80 -11.66 7.35
C LEU A 53 -8.94 -12.62 6.50
N ALA A 54 -9.24 -13.92 6.52
CA ALA A 54 -8.54 -14.89 5.68
C ALA A 54 -8.76 -14.66 4.18
N LEU A 55 -9.95 -14.20 3.78
CA LEU A 55 -10.24 -13.86 2.39
C LEU A 55 -9.57 -12.54 1.97
N GLU A 56 -9.48 -11.56 2.85
CA GLU A 56 -8.77 -10.30 2.61
C GLU A 56 -7.27 -10.54 2.39
N ALA A 57 -6.64 -11.35 3.25
CA ALA A 57 -5.24 -11.75 3.06
C ALA A 57 -5.01 -12.49 1.73
N ARG A 58 -5.96 -13.34 1.32
CA ARG A 58 -5.92 -14.06 0.04
C ARG A 58 -6.09 -13.09 -1.15
N ILE A 59 -7.02 -12.15 -1.07
CA ILE A 59 -7.27 -11.13 -2.09
C ILE A 59 -6.02 -10.25 -2.26
N SER A 60 -5.42 -9.79 -1.17
CA SER A 60 -4.17 -9.01 -1.19
C SER A 60 -3.04 -9.77 -1.90
N THR A 61 -2.88 -11.06 -1.59
CA THR A 61 -1.88 -11.92 -2.26
C THR A 61 -2.15 -12.06 -3.77
N LEU A 62 -3.39 -12.32 -4.16
CA LEU A 62 -3.78 -12.46 -5.57
C LEU A 62 -3.63 -11.15 -6.33
N ASN A 63 -3.90 -10.03 -5.67
CA ASN A 63 -3.76 -8.70 -6.22
C ASN A 63 -2.29 -8.36 -6.51
N ALA A 64 -1.38 -8.68 -5.59
CA ALA A 64 0.06 -8.58 -5.82
C ALA A 64 0.53 -9.47 -6.99
N GLN A 65 -0.01 -10.69 -7.12
CA GLN A 65 0.31 -11.59 -8.23
C GLN A 65 -0.13 -11.02 -9.59
N VAL A 66 -1.28 -10.34 -9.66
CA VAL A 66 -1.73 -9.66 -10.89
C VAL A 66 -0.76 -8.53 -11.25
N TYR A 67 -0.33 -7.72 -10.27
CA TYR A 67 0.66 -6.68 -10.47
C TYR A 67 1.97 -7.25 -11.03
N ASP A 68 2.53 -8.27 -10.37
CA ASP A 68 3.77 -8.92 -10.78
C ASP A 68 3.67 -9.54 -12.17
N ALA A 69 2.53 -10.14 -12.51
CA ALA A 69 2.32 -10.74 -13.83
C ALA A 69 2.26 -9.68 -14.94
N LEU A 70 1.59 -8.54 -14.68
CA LEU A 70 1.54 -7.41 -15.61
C LEU A 70 2.91 -6.75 -15.77
N HIS A 71 3.66 -6.61 -14.66
CA HIS A 71 5.02 -6.09 -14.67
C HIS A 71 5.96 -7.01 -15.45
N GLY A 72 5.99 -8.30 -15.12
CA GLY A 72 6.87 -9.26 -15.76
C GLY A 72 6.56 -9.50 -17.24
N SER A 73 5.27 -9.48 -17.63
CA SER A 73 4.86 -9.81 -19.00
C SER A 73 4.80 -8.60 -19.92
N LEU A 74 4.43 -7.43 -19.41
CA LEU A 74 4.16 -6.23 -20.21
C LEU A 74 5.13 -5.08 -19.92
N GLY A 75 5.98 -5.21 -18.90
CA GLY A 75 6.86 -4.12 -18.45
C GLY A 75 6.09 -2.91 -17.91
N MET A 76 4.82 -3.09 -17.59
CA MET A 76 3.96 -2.03 -17.05
C MET A 76 4.02 -2.01 -15.53
N HIS A 77 3.94 -0.83 -14.95
CA HIS A 77 3.69 -0.64 -13.52
C HIS A 77 2.27 -0.12 -13.37
N PRO A 78 1.26 -1.02 -13.39
CA PRO A 78 -0.13 -0.59 -13.35
C PRO A 78 -0.50 -0.11 -11.95
N ASP A 79 -1.05 1.11 -11.86
CA ASP A 79 -1.64 1.66 -10.63
C ASP A 79 -3.06 1.09 -10.37
N LEU A 80 -3.33 -0.15 -10.80
CA LEU A 80 -4.67 -0.74 -10.82
C LEU A 80 -5.27 -0.95 -9.42
N THR A 81 -4.45 -0.90 -8.38
CA THR A 81 -4.82 -1.36 -7.04
C THR A 81 -4.40 -0.39 -5.95
N SER A 82 -3.55 0.59 -6.26
CA SER A 82 -3.09 1.61 -5.30
C SER A 82 -4.19 2.62 -4.93
N LEU A 83 -5.27 2.71 -5.70
CA LEU A 83 -6.37 3.67 -5.49
C LEU A 83 -7.59 3.12 -4.73
N VAL A 84 -7.69 1.80 -4.51
CA VAL A 84 -8.93 1.16 -4.01
C VAL A 84 -8.86 0.78 -2.53
N TRP A 85 -7.66 0.67 -1.96
CA TRP A 85 -7.48 0.40 -0.53
C TRP A 85 -7.38 1.67 0.32
N ALA A 86 -7.55 2.85 -0.30
CA ALA A 86 -7.88 4.03 0.45
C ALA A 86 -9.30 3.81 1.03
N SER A 87 -9.39 3.64 2.33
CA SER A 87 -10.63 3.46 3.09
C SER A 87 -11.59 4.64 2.85
N ASP A 88 -12.91 4.44 2.96
CA ASP A 88 -13.90 5.54 2.87
C ASP A 88 -13.65 6.63 3.95
N GLU A 89 -12.84 6.35 4.97
CA GLU A 89 -12.37 7.32 5.96
C GLU A 89 -11.35 8.32 5.37
N GLU A 90 -10.59 7.92 4.35
CA GLU A 90 -9.77 8.80 3.50
C GLU A 90 -10.61 9.63 2.52
N LEU A 91 -11.90 9.32 2.32
CA LEU A 91 -12.82 10.11 1.50
C LEU A 91 -13.65 11.13 2.29
N GLY A 92 -13.30 11.38 3.56
CA GLY A 92 -13.85 12.49 4.34
C GLY A 92 -15.32 12.25 4.71
N ALA A 93 -15.53 11.47 5.76
CA ALA A 93 -16.83 11.36 6.41
C ALA A 93 -17.31 12.74 6.88
N GLY A 94 -18.32 13.28 6.17
CA GLY A 94 -19.24 14.32 6.64
C GLY A 94 -18.61 15.51 7.36
N VAL A 95 -18.03 16.44 6.59
CA VAL A 95 -17.52 17.71 7.13
C VAL A 95 -18.66 18.47 7.83
N ASP A 96 -18.61 18.52 9.16
CA ASP A 96 -19.38 19.47 9.97
C ASP A 96 -18.95 20.88 9.56
N ALA A 97 -19.84 21.60 8.88
CA ALA A 97 -19.55 22.89 8.28
C ALA A 97 -19.22 24.01 9.29
N ASP A 98 -19.39 23.75 10.60
CA ASP A 98 -19.14 24.70 11.68
C ASP A 98 -17.91 24.35 12.54
N ALA A 99 -17.14 23.30 12.22
CA ALA A 99 -15.89 22.99 12.93
C ALA A 99 -14.76 23.97 12.53
N PRO A 100 -13.95 24.48 13.50
CA PRO A 100 -12.75 25.25 13.17
C PRO A 100 -11.79 24.38 12.31
N PRO A 101 -11.02 24.99 11.37
CA PRO A 101 -10.10 24.23 10.54
C PRO A 101 -9.13 23.47 11.45
N ALA A 102 -9.09 22.15 11.28
CA ALA A 102 -8.11 21.32 11.98
C ALA A 102 -6.70 21.84 11.65
N PRO A 103 -5.75 21.81 12.60
CA PRO A 103 -4.35 22.04 12.28
C PRO A 103 -3.95 21.07 11.14
N GLU A 104 -3.18 21.54 10.16
CA GLU A 104 -2.67 20.69 9.09
C GLU A 104 -1.90 19.55 9.74
N VAL A 105 -2.47 18.34 9.70
CA VAL A 105 -1.85 17.13 10.22
C VAL A 105 -0.74 16.75 9.24
N ALA A 106 0.46 16.46 9.73
CA ALA A 106 1.51 15.98 8.84
C ALA A 106 1.09 14.63 8.25
N GLU A 107 1.16 14.51 6.94
CA GLU A 107 0.74 13.31 6.21
C GLU A 107 1.96 12.41 5.94
N PRO A 108 1.86 11.09 6.17
CA PRO A 108 2.94 10.16 5.86
C PRO A 108 3.00 9.90 4.35
N PHE A 109 4.20 9.93 3.78
CA PHE A 109 4.44 9.62 2.36
C PHE A 109 5.34 8.38 2.24
N TYR A 110 4.91 7.39 1.46
CA TYR A 110 5.63 6.13 1.30
C TYR A 110 6.37 6.06 -0.04
N LEU A 111 7.60 5.52 -0.01
CA LEU A 111 8.43 5.30 -1.19
C LEU A 111 8.97 3.86 -1.17
N GLY A 112 8.57 3.05 -2.15
CA GLY A 112 8.92 1.62 -2.22
C GLY A 112 9.86 1.25 -3.36
N PHE A 113 10.82 0.36 -3.09
CA PHE A 113 11.74 -0.19 -4.09
C PHE A 113 11.88 -1.72 -3.91
N VAL A 114 11.84 -2.45 -5.02
CA VAL A 114 12.23 -3.87 -5.04
C VAL A 114 13.62 -3.98 -5.68
N VAL A 115 14.62 -4.35 -4.87
CA VAL A 115 16.02 -4.41 -5.32
C VAL A 115 16.49 -5.86 -5.38
N GLY A 116 16.86 -6.30 -6.58
CA GLY A 116 17.47 -7.61 -6.83
C GLY A 116 18.99 -7.61 -6.64
N PRO A 117 19.63 -8.79 -6.68
CA PRO A 117 21.09 -8.90 -6.57
C PRO A 117 21.77 -8.15 -7.73
N GLY A 118 22.80 -7.36 -7.42
CA GLY A 118 23.53 -6.59 -8.41
C GLY A 118 24.43 -7.42 -9.31
N SER A 119 24.75 -6.90 -10.49
CA SER A 119 25.60 -7.56 -11.49
C SER A 119 27.10 -7.50 -11.18
N THR A 120 27.51 -6.77 -10.15
CA THR A 120 28.90 -6.62 -9.71
C THR A 120 29.08 -7.13 -8.27
N PRO A 121 30.26 -7.68 -7.94
CA PRO A 121 30.51 -8.31 -6.64
C PRO A 121 30.43 -7.36 -5.43
N ASP A 122 30.53 -6.03 -5.66
CA ASP A 122 30.43 -5.00 -4.61
C ASP A 122 28.98 -4.49 -4.40
N SER A 123 28.03 -4.92 -5.23
CA SER A 123 26.61 -4.54 -5.09
C SER A 123 25.90 -5.48 -4.11
N SER A 124 26.08 -5.21 -2.83
CA SER A 124 25.36 -5.90 -1.76
C SER A 124 24.00 -5.24 -1.50
N LEU A 125 23.02 -6.02 -1.03
CA LEU A 125 21.72 -5.48 -0.58
C LEU A 125 21.86 -4.60 0.66
N ASP A 126 22.95 -4.75 1.43
CA ASP A 126 23.23 -3.89 2.57
C ASP A 126 23.72 -2.50 2.12
N SER A 127 24.36 -2.39 0.96
CA SER A 127 24.72 -1.09 0.37
C SER A 127 23.51 -0.29 -0.14
N VAL A 128 22.35 -0.94 -0.29
CA VAL A 128 21.10 -0.30 -0.73
C VAL A 128 20.50 0.51 0.41
N ILE A 129 20.54 0.01 1.66
CA ILE A 129 19.99 0.77 2.79
C ILE A 129 20.83 2.03 3.05
N ASP A 130 22.15 1.93 2.96
CA ASP A 130 23.05 3.09 3.08
C ASP A 130 22.80 4.13 1.97
N PHE A 131 22.48 3.67 0.76
CA PHE A 131 22.11 4.55 -0.35
C PHE A 131 20.77 5.25 -0.10
N LEU A 132 19.76 4.51 0.36
CA LEU A 132 18.43 5.06 0.65
C LEU A 132 18.47 6.05 1.82
N ASP A 133 19.28 5.77 2.84
CA ASP A 133 19.53 6.67 3.95
C ASP A 133 20.11 8.01 3.46
N ASN A 134 21.17 7.96 2.65
CA ASN A 134 21.78 9.17 2.09
C ASN A 134 20.86 9.92 1.10
N ALA A 135 20.01 9.21 0.36
CA ALA A 135 19.00 9.82 -0.51
C ALA A 135 17.89 10.49 0.32
N GLY A 136 17.46 9.85 1.42
CA GLY A 136 16.50 10.38 2.37
C GLY A 136 16.97 11.70 2.97
N GLU A 137 18.22 11.78 3.43
CA GLU A 137 18.82 13.03 3.93
C GLU A 137 18.72 14.18 2.91
N GLN A 138 18.98 13.89 1.63
CA GLN A 138 18.91 14.89 0.56
C GLN A 138 17.47 15.34 0.30
N VAL A 139 16.50 14.42 0.38
CA VAL A 139 15.08 14.74 0.24
C VAL A 139 14.60 15.60 1.40
N VAL A 140 14.97 15.28 2.64
CA VAL A 140 14.65 16.10 3.82
C VAL A 140 15.22 17.50 3.69
N ALA A 141 16.47 17.63 3.28
CA ALA A 141 17.09 18.94 3.05
C ALA A 141 16.32 19.75 2.00
N ALA A 142 15.94 19.14 0.88
CA ALA A 142 15.18 19.81 -0.18
C ALA A 142 13.76 20.22 0.28
N LEU A 143 13.08 19.38 1.05
CA LEU A 143 11.75 19.69 1.59
C LEU A 143 11.81 20.82 2.63
N ALA A 144 12.83 20.81 3.50
CA ALA A 144 13.06 21.88 4.46
C ALA A 144 13.37 23.22 3.75
N GLU A 145 14.19 23.20 2.69
CA GLU A 145 14.45 24.37 1.85
C GLU A 145 13.19 24.89 1.15
N ALA A 146 12.26 23.99 0.80
CA ALA A 146 10.97 24.34 0.23
C ALA A 146 9.95 24.85 1.26
N GLY A 147 10.28 24.79 2.56
CA GLY A 147 9.46 25.32 3.66
C GLY A 147 8.53 24.32 4.33
N PHE A 148 8.69 23.02 4.06
CA PHE A 148 7.95 21.97 4.76
C PHE A 148 8.60 21.65 6.11
N ASP A 149 7.77 21.31 7.10
CA ASP A 149 8.23 20.75 8.38
C ASP A 149 8.31 19.24 8.26
N ILE A 150 9.49 18.67 8.52
CA ILE A 150 9.74 17.23 8.45
C ILE A 150 10.04 16.75 9.88
N PRO A 151 9.00 16.37 10.65
CA PRO A 151 9.19 15.98 12.05
C PRO A 151 9.99 14.68 12.19
N GLU A 152 9.83 13.77 11.23
CA GLU A 152 10.47 12.45 11.26
C GLU A 152 10.70 11.90 9.84
N TRP A 153 11.77 11.12 9.67
CA TRP A 153 12.04 10.34 8.47
C TRP A 153 12.90 9.13 8.82
N ALA A 154 12.77 8.05 8.04
CA ALA A 154 13.58 6.85 8.19
C ALA A 154 13.68 6.06 6.88
N ALA A 155 14.80 5.38 6.67
CA ALA A 155 14.93 4.35 5.65
C ALA A 155 14.76 2.97 6.30
N SER A 156 13.88 2.12 5.74
CA SER A 156 13.60 0.78 6.28
C SER A 156 13.77 -0.31 5.23
N ARG A 157 13.96 -1.56 5.69
CA ARG A 157 14.01 -2.76 4.85
C ARG A 157 12.91 -3.73 5.28
N GLY A 158 12.04 -4.10 4.35
CA GLY A 158 10.97 -5.09 4.56
C GLY A 158 9.61 -4.44 4.74
N GLU A 159 9.39 -3.76 5.86
CA GLU A 159 8.14 -3.05 6.18
C GLU A 159 8.36 -1.53 6.12
N ALA A 160 7.29 -0.75 5.91
CA ALA A 160 7.36 0.70 6.01
C ALA A 160 7.86 1.09 7.41
N ALA A 161 8.63 2.18 7.50
CA ALA A 161 9.03 2.69 8.81
C ALA A 161 7.77 3.06 9.61
N ASP A 162 7.71 2.57 10.85
CA ASP A 162 6.65 2.90 11.79
C ASP A 162 6.91 4.29 12.34
N PHE A 163 5.97 5.22 12.13
CA PHE A 163 6.03 6.60 12.58
C PHE A 163 4.93 6.81 13.62
N GLU A 164 5.24 6.48 14.88
CA GLU A 164 4.31 6.57 16.00
C GLU A 164 3.67 7.98 16.06
N GLY A 165 2.37 8.07 15.77
CA GLY A 165 1.59 9.31 15.83
C GLY A 165 1.41 10.07 14.51
N TYR A 166 1.98 9.61 13.39
CA TYR A 166 1.72 10.17 12.04
C TYR A 166 1.21 9.15 11.02
N GLY A 167 0.94 7.93 11.47
CA GLY A 167 0.14 6.92 10.80
C GLY A 167 -0.28 5.94 11.88
N ASP A 168 -1.58 5.67 11.97
CA ASP A 168 -2.22 4.98 13.10
C ASP A 168 -2.28 5.84 14.39
N ALA A 169 -3.42 6.50 14.58
CA ALA A 169 -3.83 6.92 15.91
C ALA A 169 -4.27 5.66 16.65
N ALA A 170 -3.31 4.91 17.20
CA ALA A 170 -3.58 3.88 18.17
C ALA A 170 -4.48 4.50 19.26
N ASP A 171 -5.69 3.97 19.37
CA ASP A 171 -6.59 4.20 20.49
C ASP A 171 -5.80 3.95 21.78
N ASP A 172 -5.42 5.02 22.48
CA ASP A 172 -5.10 4.93 23.90
C ASP A 172 -6.45 4.71 24.62
N PRO A 173 -6.73 3.51 25.17
CA PRO A 173 -7.90 3.33 25.99
C PRO A 173 -7.71 4.20 27.23
N THR A 174 -8.43 5.32 27.28
CA THR A 174 -8.63 6.09 28.49
C THR A 174 -9.38 5.25 29.52
N ASP A 175 -8.67 4.33 30.17
CA ASP A 175 -9.21 3.54 31.27
C ASP A 175 -9.09 4.37 32.54
N GLY A 176 -10.14 5.16 32.79
CA GLY A 176 -10.34 5.79 34.07
C GLY A 176 -10.67 4.74 35.13
N ASN A 177 -9.78 4.56 36.12
CA ASN A 177 -10.18 4.44 37.52
C ASN A 177 -8.98 4.48 38.50
N LEU A 178 -8.90 5.54 39.32
CA LEU A 178 -8.78 5.57 40.80
C LEU A 178 -8.18 6.89 41.31
#